data_AF-A0A7U8C6X8-F1
#
_entry.id   AF-A0A7U8C6X8-F1
#
_cell.length_a   1.000
_cell.length_b   1.000
_cell.length_c   1.000
_cell.angle_alpha   90.00
_cell.angle_beta   90.00
_cell.angle_gamma   90.00
#
_symmetry.space_group_name_H-M   'P 1'
#
loop_
_entity.id
_entity.type
_entity.pdbx_description
1 polymer ?
#
loop_
_entity_poly.entity_id
_entity_poly.type
_entity_poly.pdbx_seq_one_letter_code
_entity_poly.pdbx_strand_id
1 'polypeptide(L)'
;MTSYQIHHLNFLKIAYNNFINREPFKSEELVQDDLDFIEEFKELIEAFTESKPGVHDHGQDFIDKAFRRYPELAHLIARDLLWYFGGNNLHNMTDDEIAKFQRLDEMRFEAEDKGEEFDYINKRAGLFGQN
;
A
#
# COMPACT_ATOMS: atom_id res chain seq x y z
N MET A 1 -4.96 6.84 -14.85
CA MET A 1 -5.06 6.17 -13.53
C MET A 1 -6.48 6.25 -13.04
N THR A 2 -6.99 5.18 -12.44
CA THR A 2 -8.31 5.19 -11.77
C THR A 2 -8.21 5.89 -10.42
N SER A 3 -9.35 6.33 -9.86
CA SER A 3 -9.40 6.88 -8.48
C SER A 3 -8.76 5.90 -7.48
N TYR A 4 -9.05 4.61 -7.64
CA TYR A 4 -8.44 3.51 -6.90
C TYR A 4 -6.90 3.54 -6.94
N GLN A 5 -6.28 3.64 -8.12
CA GLN A 5 -4.82 3.72 -8.25
C GLN A 5 -4.25 4.98 -7.57
N ILE A 6 -4.91 6.13 -7.73
CA ILE A 6 -4.45 7.39 -7.13
C ILE A 6 -4.43 7.28 -5.60
N HIS A 7 -5.45 6.64 -5.00
CA HIS A 7 -5.49 6.41 -3.56
C HIS A 7 -4.33 5.54 -3.07
N HIS A 8 -4.02 4.43 -3.76
CA HIS A 8 -2.91 3.56 -3.39
C HIS A 8 -1.55 4.25 -3.56
N LEU A 9 -1.39 5.02 -4.63
CA LEU A 9 -0.20 5.86 -4.82
C LEU A 9 0.00 6.85 -3.67
N ASN A 10 -1.09 7.48 -3.20
CA ASN A 10 -1.02 8.38 -2.05
C ASN A 10 -0.60 7.63 -0.77
N PHE A 11 -1.14 6.42 -0.53
CA PHE A 11 -0.70 5.59 0.59
C PHE A 11 0.77 5.20 0.50
N LEU A 12 1.29 4.86 -0.68
CA LEU A 12 2.73 4.60 -0.89
C LEU A 12 3.56 5.83 -0.55
N LYS A 13 3.17 7.02 -1.03
CA LYS A 13 3.87 8.28 -0.72
C LYS A 13 3.84 8.61 0.76
N ILE A 14 2.72 8.36 1.44
CA ILE A 14 2.61 8.54 2.90
C ILE A 14 3.52 7.56 3.63
N ALA A 15 3.50 6.28 3.25
CA ALA A 15 4.39 5.27 3.83
C ALA A 15 5.87 5.65 3.62
N TYR A 16 6.27 6.06 2.41
CA TYR A 16 7.61 6.55 2.13
C TYR A 16 8.00 7.73 3.03
N ASN A 17 7.13 8.74 3.15
CA ASN A 17 7.38 9.88 4.04
C ASN A 17 7.51 9.43 5.50
N ASN A 18 6.70 8.48 5.95
CA ASN A 18 6.82 7.95 7.30
C ASN A 18 8.16 7.22 7.50
N PHE A 19 8.62 6.44 6.52
CA PHE A 19 9.88 5.72 6.60
C PHE A 19 11.07 6.68 6.73
N ILE A 20 11.20 7.66 5.82
CA ILE A 20 12.33 8.62 5.86
C ILE A 20 12.36 9.51 7.11
N ASN A 21 11.23 9.63 7.81
CA ASN A 21 11.13 10.39 9.06
C ASN A 21 11.34 9.54 10.32
N ARG A 22 11.65 8.25 10.18
CA ARG A 22 11.89 7.31 11.28
C ARG A 22 13.31 6.75 11.20
N GLU A 23 13.80 6.24 12.31
CA GLU A 23 15.05 5.48 12.31
C GLU A 23 14.85 4.14 11.56
N PRO A 24 15.88 3.62 10.88
CA PRO A 24 17.23 4.20 10.72
C PRO A 24 17.32 5.31 9.65
N PHE A 25 16.31 5.48 8.79
CA PHE A 25 16.34 6.36 7.61
C PHE A 25 16.51 7.86 7.90
N LYS A 26 16.13 8.31 9.10
CA LYS A 26 16.31 9.70 9.56
C LYS A 26 17.75 10.00 10.00
N SER A 27 18.57 8.98 10.25
CA SER A 27 19.92 9.13 10.75
C SER A 27 20.86 9.73 9.69
N GLU A 28 21.86 10.51 10.11
CA GLU A 28 22.87 11.07 9.20
C GLU A 28 23.84 9.99 8.67
N GLU A 29 23.97 8.88 9.38
CA GLU A 29 24.79 7.72 8.99
C GLU A 29 23.91 6.57 8.50
N LEU A 30 23.41 6.68 7.27
CA LEU A 30 22.70 5.59 6.60
C LEU A 30 23.71 4.58 6.06
N VAL A 31 23.47 3.29 6.31
CA VAL A 31 24.24 2.26 5.63
C VAL A 31 23.79 2.18 4.17
N GLN A 32 24.67 1.71 3.29
CA GLN A 32 24.39 1.60 1.84
C GLN A 32 23.08 0.87 1.56
N ASP A 33 22.74 -0.08 2.42
CA ASP A 33 21.55 -0.90 2.29
C ASP A 33 20.24 -0.15 2.59
N ASP A 34 20.27 0.80 3.53
CA ASP A 34 19.14 1.69 3.79
C ASP A 34 18.93 2.69 2.64
N LEU A 35 20.04 3.15 2.03
CA LEU A 35 20.00 4.02 0.86
C LEU A 35 19.36 3.30 -0.33
N ASP A 36 19.83 2.09 -0.63
CA ASP A 36 19.29 1.23 -1.70
C ASP A 36 17.78 0.99 -1.50
N PHE A 37 17.35 0.73 -0.27
CA PHE A 37 15.92 0.56 0.04
C PHE A 37 15.09 1.84 -0.21
N ILE A 38 15.59 3.01 0.17
CA ILE A 38 14.91 4.29 -0.09
C ILE A 38 14.82 4.53 -1.61
N GLU A 39 15.89 4.25 -2.35
CA GLU A 39 15.92 4.40 -3.81
C GLU A 39 14.92 3.45 -4.47
N GLU A 40 14.91 2.17 -4.09
CA GLU A 40 13.95 1.16 -4.55
C GLU A 40 12.50 1.59 -4.27
N PHE A 41 12.23 2.19 -3.10
CA PHE A 41 10.90 2.73 -2.78
C PHE A 41 10.54 3.90 -3.72
N LYS A 42 11.45 4.82 -3.99
CA LYS A 42 11.19 5.92 -4.93
C LYS A 42 10.90 5.38 -6.34
N GLU A 43 11.69 4.40 -6.79
CA GLU A 43 11.49 3.75 -8.08
C GLU A 43 10.13 3.05 -8.15
N LEU A 44 9.69 2.39 -7.07
CA LEU A 44 8.35 1.80 -6.99
C LEU A 44 7.25 2.87 -7.12
N ILE A 45 7.37 3.99 -6.41
CA ILE A 45 6.40 5.10 -6.49
C ILE A 45 6.36 5.69 -7.91
N GLU A 46 7.51 5.86 -8.54
CA GLU A 46 7.62 6.36 -9.91
C GLU A 46 7.02 5.36 -10.90
N ALA A 47 7.37 4.08 -10.81
CA ALA A 47 6.81 3.01 -11.64
C ALA A 47 5.28 2.93 -11.51
N PHE A 48 4.75 3.13 -10.30
CA PHE A 48 3.31 3.21 -10.05
C PHE A 48 2.69 4.46 -10.68
N THR A 49 3.38 5.60 -10.59
CA THR A 49 2.97 6.87 -11.21
C THR A 49 3.02 6.79 -12.76
N GLU A 50 3.87 5.95 -13.31
CA GLU A 50 3.92 5.71 -14.76
C GLU A 50 3.04 4.55 -15.21
N SER A 51 2.34 3.88 -14.27
CA SER A 51 1.59 2.63 -14.52
C SER A 51 2.44 1.59 -15.28
N LYS A 52 3.71 1.44 -14.92
CA LYS A 52 4.61 0.48 -15.56
C LYS A 52 4.10 -0.96 -15.35
N PRO A 53 4.23 -1.83 -16.36
CA PRO A 53 3.96 -3.25 -16.19
C PRO A 53 4.91 -3.85 -15.13
N GLY A 54 4.41 -4.78 -14.32
CA GLY A 54 5.20 -5.41 -13.25
C GLY A 54 5.23 -4.65 -11.91
N VAL A 55 4.58 -3.48 -11.82
CA VAL A 55 4.53 -2.70 -10.56
C VAL A 55 3.88 -3.47 -9.40
N HIS A 56 2.95 -4.38 -9.69
CA HIS A 56 2.34 -5.22 -8.65
C HIS A 56 3.34 -6.19 -8.04
N ASP A 57 4.14 -6.86 -8.88
CA ASP A 57 5.15 -7.82 -8.44
C ASP A 57 6.28 -7.11 -7.67
N HIS A 58 6.77 -5.98 -8.22
CA HIS A 58 7.76 -5.13 -7.56
C HIS A 58 7.26 -4.62 -6.21
N GLY A 59 6.02 -4.13 -6.14
CA GLY A 59 5.45 -3.67 -4.87
C GLY A 59 5.20 -4.81 -3.88
N GLN A 60 4.86 -6.01 -4.35
CA GLN A 60 4.72 -7.17 -3.49
C GLN A 60 6.06 -7.54 -2.82
N ASP A 61 7.13 -7.65 -3.61
CA ASP A 61 8.47 -7.97 -3.11
C ASP A 61 9.00 -6.87 -2.18
N PHE A 62 8.82 -5.60 -2.58
CA PHE A 62 9.22 -4.44 -1.78
C PHE A 62 8.57 -4.44 -0.40
N ILE A 63 7.25 -4.68 -0.33
CA ILE A 63 6.53 -4.69 0.94
C ILE A 63 6.95 -5.89 1.80
N ASP A 64 7.13 -7.07 1.21
CA ASP A 64 7.65 -8.23 1.93
C ASP A 64 9.05 -7.97 2.52
N LYS A 65 9.95 -7.38 1.72
CA LYS A 65 11.28 -6.91 2.16
C LYS A 65 11.16 -5.89 3.29
N ALA A 66 10.25 -4.91 3.17
CA ALA A 66 10.01 -3.90 4.21
C ALA A 66 9.59 -4.53 5.54
N PHE A 67 8.67 -5.50 5.50
CA PHE A 67 8.21 -6.22 6.70
C PHE A 67 9.31 -7.05 7.36
N ARG A 68 10.17 -7.69 6.56
CA ARG A 68 11.28 -8.52 7.07
C ARG A 68 12.42 -7.68 7.63
N ARG A 69 12.75 -6.57 6.97
CA ARG A 69 13.90 -5.71 7.32
C ARG A 69 13.59 -4.67 8.36
N TYR A 70 12.42 -4.04 8.24
CA TYR A 70 11.97 -2.95 9.10
C TYR A 70 10.61 -3.32 9.72
N PRO A 71 10.53 -4.40 10.53
CA PRO A 71 9.28 -4.81 11.18
C PRO A 71 8.72 -3.70 12.08
N GLU A 72 9.61 -2.88 12.64
CA GLU A 72 9.24 -1.69 13.42
C GLU A 72 8.60 -0.59 12.58
N LEU A 73 8.83 -0.53 11.26
CA LEU A 73 8.19 0.44 10.36
C LEU A 73 7.04 -0.19 9.57
N ALA A 74 6.93 -1.51 9.55
CA ALA A 74 5.89 -2.25 8.84
C ALA A 74 4.46 -1.84 9.25
N HIS A 75 4.26 -1.43 10.51
CA HIS A 75 2.96 -0.92 10.99
C HIS A 75 2.57 0.44 10.37
N LEU A 76 3.51 1.16 9.77
CA LEU A 76 3.27 2.44 9.09
C LEU A 76 2.77 2.24 7.65
N ILE A 77 2.87 1.01 7.12
CA ILE A 77 2.35 0.63 5.81
C ILE A 77 0.84 0.44 5.93
N ALA A 78 0.09 1.17 5.10
CA ALA A 78 -1.37 1.05 5.06
C ALA A 78 -1.80 -0.35 4.63
N ARG A 79 -2.81 -0.91 5.31
CA ARG A 79 -3.40 -2.23 4.99
C ARG A 79 -3.92 -2.30 3.56
N ASP A 80 -4.38 -1.17 3.00
CA ASP A 80 -4.76 -1.05 1.60
C ASP A 80 -3.66 -1.47 0.64
N LEU A 81 -2.40 -1.19 0.96
CA LEU A 81 -1.27 -1.61 0.12
C LEU A 81 -1.10 -3.13 0.14
N LEU A 82 -1.31 -3.76 1.30
CA LEU A 82 -1.27 -5.23 1.42
C LEU A 82 -2.36 -5.87 0.56
N TRP A 83 -3.58 -5.32 0.62
CA TRP A 83 -4.69 -5.76 -0.20
C TRP A 83 -4.44 -5.52 -1.69
N TYR A 84 -3.94 -4.34 -2.04
CA TYR A 84 -3.71 -3.91 -3.42
C TYR A 84 -2.65 -4.75 -4.14
N PHE A 85 -1.49 -4.95 -3.50
CA PHE A 85 -0.44 -5.79 -4.07
C PHE A 85 -0.81 -7.27 -4.00
N GLY A 86 -1.57 -7.66 -2.97
CA GLY A 86 -2.04 -9.03 -2.81
C GLY A 86 -0.91 -10.03 -2.58
N GLY A 87 -1.15 -11.28 -2.95
CA GLY A 87 -0.15 -12.35 -2.89
C GLY A 87 0.35 -12.61 -1.47
N ASN A 88 1.67 -12.60 -1.28
CA ASN A 88 2.28 -12.88 0.02
C ASN A 88 1.92 -11.84 1.10
N ASN A 89 1.57 -10.62 0.69
CA ASN A 89 1.25 -9.54 1.61
C ASN A 89 -0.07 -9.75 2.36
N LEU A 90 -0.99 -10.53 1.78
CA LEU A 90 -2.27 -10.86 2.40
C LEU A 90 -2.09 -11.71 3.66
N HIS A 91 -0.99 -12.46 3.78
CA HIS A 91 -0.68 -13.24 4.99
C HIS A 91 -0.46 -12.35 6.23
N ASN A 92 -0.16 -11.06 6.03
CA ASN A 92 -0.01 -10.09 7.12
C ASN A 92 -1.36 -9.49 7.57
N MET A 93 -2.47 -9.87 6.94
CA MET A 93 -3.82 -9.41 7.27
C MET A 93 -4.59 -10.49 8.01
N THR A 94 -5.43 -10.07 8.94
CA THR A 94 -6.36 -10.98 9.63
C THR A 94 -7.53 -11.36 8.71
N ASP A 95 -8.18 -12.50 8.97
CA ASP A 95 -9.37 -12.92 8.23
C ASP A 95 -10.50 -11.87 8.24
N ASP A 96 -10.64 -11.13 9.34
CA ASP A 96 -11.62 -10.04 9.46
C ASP A 96 -11.28 -8.85 8.54
N GLU A 97 -10.01 -8.46 8.44
CA GLU A 97 -9.55 -7.45 7.48
C GLU A 97 -9.79 -7.92 6.04
N ILE A 98 -9.41 -9.15 5.72
CA ILE A 98 -9.63 -9.74 4.39
C ILE A 98 -11.12 -9.72 4.04
N ALA A 99 -12.00 -10.13 4.96
CA ALA A 99 -13.44 -10.10 4.73
C ALA A 99 -13.98 -8.69 4.48
N LYS A 100 -13.46 -7.66 5.19
CA LYS A 100 -13.82 -6.25 4.95
C LYS A 100 -13.39 -5.77 3.57
N PHE A 101 -12.17 -6.08 3.16
CA PHE A 101 -11.67 -5.69 1.84
C PHE A 101 -12.36 -6.45 0.70
N GLN A 102 -12.66 -7.75 0.89
CA GLN A 102 -13.48 -8.53 -0.05
C GLN A 102 -14.84 -7.86 -0.24
N ARG A 103 -15.52 -7.51 0.86
CA ARG A 103 -16.81 -6.82 0.80
C ARG A 103 -16.72 -5.47 0.12
N LEU A 104 -15.62 -4.74 0.31
CA LEU A 104 -15.40 -3.45 -0.35
C LEU A 104 -15.26 -3.61 -1.87
N ASP A 105 -14.59 -4.67 -2.33
CA ASP A 105 -14.45 -4.97 -3.75
C ASP A 105 -15.77 -5.46 -4.36
N GLU A 106 -16.54 -6.28 -3.62
CA GLU A 106 -17.91 -6.66 -4.02
C GLU A 106 -18.80 -5.42 -4.22
N MET A 107 -18.80 -4.49 -3.26
CA MET A 107 -19.57 -3.25 -3.37
C MET A 107 -19.12 -2.38 -4.55
N ARG A 108 -17.81 -2.38 -4.86
CA ARG A 108 -17.27 -1.68 -6.02
C ARG A 108 -17.77 -2.31 -7.32
N PHE A 109 -17.71 -3.63 -7.42
CA PHE A 109 -18.17 -4.36 -8.59
C PHE A 109 -19.68 -4.19 -8.81
N GLU A 110 -20.48 -4.25 -7.73
CA GLU A 110 -21.92 -3.97 -7.80
C GLU A 110 -22.25 -2.55 -8.26
N ALA A 111 -21.48 -1.54 -7.80
CA ALA A 111 -21.67 -0.16 -8.23
C ALA A 111 -21.25 0.02 -9.70
N GLU A 112 -20.16 -0.62 -10.14
CA GLU A 112 -19.71 -0.63 -11.53
C GLU A 112 -20.75 -1.29 -12.46
N ASP A 113 -21.33 -2.42 -12.05
CA ASP A 113 -22.42 -3.11 -12.77
C ASP A 113 -23.69 -2.25 -12.89
N LYS A 114 -24.02 -1.50 -11.82
CA LYS A 114 -25.15 -0.55 -11.81
C LYS A 114 -24.85 0.78 -12.52
N GLY A 115 -23.60 1.02 -12.91
CA GLY A 115 -23.14 2.29 -13.49
C GLY A 115 -23.16 3.45 -12.49
N GLU A 116 -23.09 3.17 -11.19
CA GLU A 116 -23.05 4.16 -10.12
C GLU A 116 -21.61 4.56 -9.79
N GLU A 117 -21.41 5.82 -9.37
CA GLU A 117 -20.11 6.28 -8.90
C GLU A 117 -19.78 5.61 -7.55
N PHE A 118 -18.64 4.92 -7.49
CA PHE A 118 -18.20 4.22 -6.29
C PHE A 118 -17.12 5.03 -5.53
N ASP A 119 -17.50 5.61 -4.39
CA ASP A 119 -16.56 6.29 -3.50
C ASP A 119 -15.84 5.29 -2.58
N TYR A 120 -14.71 4.76 -3.06
CA TYR A 120 -13.90 3.77 -2.34
C TYR A 120 -13.50 4.24 -0.94
N ILE A 121 -13.11 5.50 -0.77
CA ILE A 121 -12.61 6.03 0.50
C ILE A 121 -13.71 6.12 1.54
N ASN A 122 -14.89 6.61 1.14
CA ASN A 122 -16.04 6.72 2.02
C ASN A 122 -16.55 5.33 2.44
N LYS A 123 -16.69 4.39 1.49
CA LYS A 123 -17.13 3.02 1.79
C LYS A 123 -16.13 2.29 2.69
N ARG A 124 -14.84 2.43 2.42
CA ARG A 124 -13.76 1.90 3.25
C ARG A 124 -13.84 2.48 4.67
N ALA A 125 -13.91 3.79 4.83
CA ALA A 125 -14.00 4.42 6.15
C ALA A 125 -15.18 3.86 6.97
N GLY A 126 -16.33 3.63 6.32
CA GLY A 126 -17.48 2.97 6.93
C GLY A 126 -17.25 1.51 7.34
N LEU A 127 -16.54 0.72 6.54
CA LEU A 127 -16.24 -0.70 6.83
C LEU A 127 -15.17 -0.89 7.90
N PHE A 128 -14.15 -0.02 7.91
CA PHE A 128 -13.01 -0.11 8.84
C PHE A 128 -13.21 0.73 10.11
N GLY A 129 -14.28 1.52 10.20
CA GLY A 129 -14.69 2.21 11.42
C GLY A 129 -13.72 3.28 11.90
N GLN A 130 -12.95 3.91 11.01
CA GLN A 130 -12.18 5.10 11.37
C GLN A 130 -13.13 6.31 11.31
N ASN A 131 -13.75 6.61 12.45
CA ASN A 131 -14.48 7.85 12.69
C ASN A 131 -13.73 8.69 13.72
#